data_AF-A0A1R2CFM1-F1
#
_entry.id   AF-A0A1R2CFM1-F1
#
_cell.length_a   1.000
_cell.length_b   1.000
_cell.length_c   1.000
_cell.angle_alpha   90.00
_cell.angle_beta   90.00
_cell.angle_gamma   90.00
#
_symmetry.space_group_name_H-M   'P 1'
#
loop_
_entity.id
_entity.type
_entity.pdbx_description
1 polymer ?
#
loop_
_entity_poly.entity_id
_entity_poly.type
_entity_poly.pdbx_seq_one_letter_code
_entity_poly.pdbx_strand_id
1 'polypeptide(L)'
;MITDHNKDKNKCNHCIDSANVKNELLIVTKDHLYTTEALDKEEQRLYKKYMKLRKRRALAAGYKVIATIDEDVLRVDMIDNVLKQEIPNSIFSVITDQYYSSCFMIQTGLVQLKKHCSQCAGKVGLYFDSGIGDFNYKCKCGEMWNYLDKTIWKDYNLDSRRILTILIMFLTGCKPIEIKKLLISSSREYRPLEKLIKKVISEYFVRNLPKFRGVVEIDESAFRSKSKTRAKNKVDKWVFGLYERERKIVYMEIVKNRRESTLIPIIQKICEPGTTIISDQWGSYNKLPDYGFPHYTVDHSRFFVNPHSREIHTQDIEISWGWAKYEIRRQNRIMHNLQEYLHLFCWKRQFKEYQDKVTETTALIKGFCEIFKDYQMREKKIEN
;
A
#
# COMPACT_ATOMS: atom_id res chain seq x y z
N MET A 1 -3.72 102.22 32.98
CA MET A 1 -2.85 102.32 34.18
C MET A 1 -3.49 101.41 35.22
N ILE A 2 -2.97 100.25 35.62
CA ILE A 2 -1.61 99.71 35.65
C ILE A 2 -1.74 98.18 35.40
N THR A 3 -0.76 97.67 34.68
CA THR A 3 -0.49 96.29 34.30
C THR A 3 -0.39 95.34 35.50
N ASP A 4 -1.03 94.16 35.41
CA ASP A 4 -0.70 93.03 36.29
C ASP A 4 -0.05 91.91 35.49
N HIS A 5 1.27 91.84 35.64
CA HIS A 5 2.11 90.76 35.18
C HIS A 5 1.85 89.51 36.02
N ASN A 6 1.44 88.40 35.39
CA ASN A 6 2.02 87.12 35.78
C ASN A 6 1.95 86.06 34.67
N LYS A 7 3.00 86.10 33.85
CA LYS A 7 3.80 84.96 33.38
C LYS A 7 3.03 83.77 32.79
N ASP A 8 2.98 83.79 31.47
CA ASP A 8 3.28 82.64 30.62
C ASP A 8 4.31 81.72 31.28
N LYS A 9 3.85 80.61 31.85
CA LYS A 9 4.70 79.43 32.01
C LYS A 9 4.74 78.74 30.66
N ASN A 10 5.61 79.24 29.77
CA ASN A 10 6.19 78.46 28.69
C ASN A 10 6.66 77.13 29.31
N LYS A 11 5.92 76.04 29.08
CA LYS A 11 6.43 74.70 29.39
C LYS A 11 7.74 74.57 28.62
N CYS A 12 8.85 74.28 29.30
CA CYS A 12 10.11 74.08 28.58
C CYS A 12 9.95 72.94 27.57
N ASN A 13 10.73 72.93 26.49
CA ASN A 13 10.61 71.90 25.44
C ASN A 13 10.59 70.49 26.02
N HIS A 14 11.40 70.22 27.06
CA HIS A 14 11.39 68.94 27.77
C HIS A 14 10.01 68.58 28.40
N CYS A 15 9.26 69.55 28.92
CA CYS A 15 7.92 69.32 29.47
C CYS A 15 6.86 69.09 28.38
N ILE A 16 7.05 69.68 27.19
CA ILE A 16 6.19 69.47 26.02
C ILE A 16 6.49 68.11 25.40
N ASP A 17 7.77 67.77 25.22
CA ASP A 17 8.23 66.49 24.71
C ASP A 17 7.83 65.34 25.64
N SER A 18 7.96 65.52 26.95
CA SER A 18 7.49 64.54 27.93
C SER A 18 5.98 64.34 27.89
N ALA A 19 5.19 65.40 27.68
CA ALA A 19 3.75 65.30 27.52
C ALA A 19 3.36 64.61 26.19
N ASN A 20 4.08 64.89 25.10
CA ASN A 20 3.88 64.26 23.80
C ASN A 20 4.21 62.77 23.83
N VAL A 21 5.37 62.39 24.39
CA VAL A 21 5.77 60.98 24.56
C VAL A 21 4.77 60.24 25.44
N LYS A 22 4.26 60.88 26.52
CA LYS A 22 3.24 60.28 27.37
C LYS A 22 1.91 60.08 26.63
N ASN A 23 1.51 61.03 25.79
CA ASN A 23 0.31 60.91 24.95
C ASN A 23 0.48 59.85 23.86
N GLU A 24 1.63 59.75 23.21
CA GLU A 24 1.93 58.69 22.23
C GLU A 24 1.92 57.31 22.89
N LEU A 25 2.56 57.16 24.05
CA LEU A 25 2.51 55.91 24.82
C LEU A 25 1.09 55.53 25.23
N LEU A 26 0.25 56.51 25.59
CA LEU A 26 -1.17 56.33 25.90
C LEU A 26 -2.00 55.90 24.68
N ILE A 27 -1.69 56.42 23.50
CA ILE A 27 -2.34 56.01 22.24
C ILE A 27 -1.93 54.58 21.90
N VAL A 28 -0.63 54.26 21.95
CA VAL A 28 -0.11 52.92 21.67
C VAL A 28 -0.65 51.88 22.66
N THR A 29 -0.74 52.21 23.95
CA THR A 29 -1.35 51.29 24.94
C THR A 29 -2.84 51.11 24.72
N LYS A 30 -3.58 52.16 24.32
CA LYS A 30 -4.99 52.03 23.93
C LYS A 30 -5.14 51.12 22.70
N ASP A 31 -4.32 51.28 21.68
CA ASP A 31 -4.36 50.44 20.47
C ASP A 31 -4.01 48.98 20.78
N HIS A 32 -3.03 48.74 21.66
CA HIS A 32 -2.73 47.38 22.13
C HIS A 32 -3.87 46.78 22.95
N LEU A 33 -4.53 47.56 23.82
CA LEU A 33 -5.71 47.12 24.56
C LEU A 33 -6.87 46.78 23.61
N TYR A 34 -7.17 47.62 22.62
CA TYR A 34 -8.17 47.33 21.60
C TYR A 34 -7.84 46.08 20.78
N THR A 35 -6.57 45.90 20.41
CA THR A 35 -6.12 44.71 19.68
C THR A 35 -6.23 43.45 20.55
N THR A 36 -5.91 43.55 21.83
CA THR A 36 -6.02 42.43 22.79
C THR A 36 -7.48 42.07 23.04
N GLU A 37 -8.37 43.05 23.20
CA GLU A 37 -9.81 42.82 23.29
C GLU A 37 -10.40 42.23 22.00
N ALA A 38 -9.89 42.63 20.84
CA ALA A 38 -10.29 42.05 19.55
C ALA A 38 -9.84 40.59 19.44
N LEU A 39 -8.62 40.27 19.87
CA LEU A 39 -8.10 38.91 19.91
C LEU A 39 -8.84 38.04 20.94
N ASP A 40 -9.18 38.56 22.11
CA ASP A 40 -9.99 37.84 23.11
C ASP A 40 -11.42 37.57 22.57
N LYS A 41 -12.02 38.53 21.87
CA LYS A 41 -13.30 38.31 21.16
C LYS A 41 -13.19 37.26 20.06
N GLU A 42 -12.10 37.25 19.28
CA GLU A 42 -11.81 36.26 18.24
C GLU A 42 -11.59 34.87 18.86
N GLU A 43 -10.84 34.77 19.96
CA GLU A 43 -10.60 33.55 20.72
C GLU A 43 -11.90 33.00 21.31
N GLN A 44 -12.73 33.85 21.93
CA GLN A 44 -14.05 33.45 22.42
C GLN A 44 -14.98 33.00 21.28
N ARG A 45 -14.89 33.63 20.10
CA ARG A 45 -15.64 33.22 18.90
C ARG A 45 -15.16 31.87 18.37
N LEU A 46 -13.85 31.65 18.30
CA LEU A 46 -13.23 30.38 17.91
C LEU A 46 -13.53 29.28 18.93
N TYR A 47 -13.51 29.58 20.23
CA TYR A 47 -13.89 28.67 21.29
C TYR A 47 -15.37 28.29 21.20
N LYS A 48 -16.27 29.25 20.95
CA LYS A 48 -17.70 28.97 20.68
C LYS A 48 -17.87 28.11 19.43
N LYS A 49 -17.11 28.36 18.36
CA LYS A 49 -17.11 27.55 17.13
C LYS A 49 -16.57 26.13 17.37
N TYR A 50 -15.48 26.00 18.12
CA TYR A 50 -14.90 24.73 18.56
C TYR A 50 -15.87 23.96 19.44
N MET A 51 -16.52 24.59 20.42
CA MET A 51 -17.53 23.96 21.28
C MET A 51 -18.78 23.56 20.49
N LYS A 52 -19.17 24.32 19.46
CA LYS A 52 -20.26 23.96 18.54
C LYS A 52 -19.86 22.80 17.63
N LEU A 53 -18.62 22.74 17.15
CA LEU A 53 -18.04 21.61 16.41
C LEU A 53 -17.87 20.37 17.29
N ARG A 54 -17.48 20.54 18.56
CA ARG A 54 -17.37 19.49 19.57
C ARG A 54 -18.76 18.95 19.94
N LYS A 55 -19.76 19.81 20.12
CA LYS A 55 -21.17 19.40 20.29
C LYS A 55 -21.70 18.70 19.05
N ARG A 56 -21.39 19.17 17.83
CA ARG A 56 -21.73 18.48 16.58
C ARG A 56 -21.00 17.15 16.43
N ARG A 57 -19.75 17.04 16.89
CA ARG A 57 -18.99 15.79 16.96
C ARG A 57 -19.53 14.85 18.03
N ALA A 58 -20.07 15.37 19.13
CA ALA A 58 -20.76 14.62 20.19
C ALA A 58 -22.20 14.22 19.78
N LEU A 59 -22.87 15.01 18.93
CA LEU A 59 -24.16 14.66 18.32
C LEU A 59 -24.00 13.70 17.14
N ALA A 60 -22.91 13.79 16.36
CA ALA A 60 -22.50 12.79 15.39
C ALA A 60 -21.96 11.52 16.08
N ALA A 61 -21.34 11.67 17.25
CA ALA A 61 -21.04 10.60 18.19
C ALA A 61 -22.23 10.34 19.13
N GLY A 62 -23.42 10.15 18.55
CA GLY A 62 -24.57 9.52 19.23
C GLY A 62 -24.29 8.11 19.78
N TYR A 63 -23.02 7.70 19.87
CA TYR A 63 -22.54 6.69 20.79
C TYR A 63 -22.23 7.33 22.13
N LYS A 64 -23.17 7.21 23.07
CA LYS A 64 -22.77 6.97 24.46
C LYS A 64 -21.88 5.73 24.44
N VAL A 65 -20.57 5.88 24.60
CA VAL A 65 -19.79 4.81 25.23
C VAL A 65 -20.37 4.71 26.63
N ILE A 66 -21.12 3.64 26.88
CA ILE A 66 -21.46 3.23 28.24
C ILE A 66 -20.12 2.86 28.89
N ALA A 67 -19.48 3.84 29.50
CA ALA A 67 -18.33 3.66 30.37
C ALA A 67 -18.82 3.21 31.75
N THR A 68 -19.44 2.04 31.76
CA THR A 68 -19.60 1.11 32.86
C THR A 68 -19.98 -0.19 32.18
N ILE A 69 -18.98 -0.87 31.64
CA ILE A 69 -19.10 -2.30 31.37
C ILE A 69 -19.19 -2.89 32.78
N ASP A 70 -20.43 -3.21 33.19
CA ASP A 70 -20.69 -4.09 34.32
C ASP A 70 -19.69 -5.26 34.22
N GLU A 71 -19.04 -5.68 35.30
CA GLU A 71 -18.12 -6.83 35.23
C GLU A 71 -18.82 -8.12 34.73
N ASP A 72 -20.16 -8.12 34.74
CA ASP A 72 -21.04 -9.13 34.12
C ASP A 72 -21.21 -9.03 32.58
N VAL A 73 -20.74 -7.96 31.94
CA VAL A 73 -20.75 -7.70 30.47
C VAL A 73 -19.55 -8.36 29.77
N LEU A 74 -19.07 -9.47 30.33
CA LEU A 74 -18.21 -10.46 29.68
C LEU A 74 -18.87 -11.15 28.45
N ARG A 75 -19.97 -10.61 27.91
CA ARG A 75 -20.90 -11.29 26.99
C ARG A 75 -21.42 -10.41 25.84
N VAL A 76 -20.61 -9.55 25.23
CA VAL A 76 -20.93 -9.10 23.85
C VAL A 76 -19.88 -9.67 22.93
N ASP A 77 -20.24 -10.74 22.24
CA ASP A 77 -19.47 -11.26 21.12
C ASP A 77 -19.37 -10.15 20.06
N MET A 78 -18.20 -9.52 19.96
CA MET A 78 -17.99 -8.39 19.04
C MET A 78 -17.83 -8.81 17.58
N ILE A 79 -17.87 -10.12 17.27
CA ILE A 79 -17.68 -10.62 15.90
C ILE A 79 -18.60 -9.89 14.92
N ASP A 80 -19.91 -9.84 15.19
CA ASP A 80 -20.87 -9.19 14.28
C ASP A 80 -20.67 -7.68 14.20
N ASN A 81 -20.30 -7.03 15.31
CA ASN A 81 -20.05 -5.59 15.35
C ASN A 81 -18.82 -5.23 14.51
N VAL A 82 -17.73 -5.99 14.64
CA VAL A 82 -16.51 -5.78 13.87
C VAL A 82 -16.74 -6.03 12.39
N LEU A 83 -17.54 -7.05 12.03
CA LEU A 83 -17.87 -7.33 10.63
C LEU A 83 -18.75 -6.25 9.97
N LYS A 84 -19.53 -5.50 10.77
CA LYS A 84 -20.41 -4.42 10.30
C LYS A 84 -19.82 -3.02 10.51
N GLN A 85 -18.65 -2.91 11.12
CA GLN A 85 -18.02 -1.63 11.43
C GLN A 85 -17.76 -0.82 10.16
N GLU A 86 -18.22 0.43 10.12
CA GLU A 86 -17.87 1.33 9.02
C GLU A 86 -16.37 1.66 9.08
N ILE A 87 -15.66 1.32 8.01
CA ILE A 87 -14.24 1.62 7.84
C ILE A 87 -14.10 3.01 7.21
N PRO A 88 -13.23 3.89 7.75
CA PRO A 88 -12.95 5.18 7.14
C PRO A 88 -12.53 5.06 5.66
N ASN A 89 -13.07 5.93 4.80
CA ASN A 89 -12.71 5.96 3.38
C ASN A 89 -11.22 6.31 3.14
N SER A 90 -10.60 7.02 4.08
CA SER A 90 -9.19 7.35 4.02
C SER A 90 -8.35 6.18 4.50
N ILE A 91 -7.54 5.61 3.60
CA ILE A 91 -6.60 4.55 3.97
C ILE A 91 -5.60 4.99 5.04
N PHE A 92 -5.26 6.29 5.08
CA PHE A 92 -4.42 6.85 6.14
C PHE A 92 -5.09 6.73 7.49
N SER A 93 -6.39 7.07 7.60
CA SER A 93 -7.14 6.92 8.85
C SER A 93 -7.18 5.46 9.32
N VAL A 94 -7.25 4.52 8.38
CA VAL A 94 -7.21 3.08 8.70
C VAL A 94 -5.85 2.68 9.24
N ILE A 95 -4.75 3.01 8.55
CA ILE A 95 -3.39 2.56 8.93
C ILE A 95 -2.76 3.35 10.07
N THR A 96 -3.33 4.49 10.48
CA THR A 96 -2.83 5.25 11.64
C THR A 96 -3.51 4.85 12.94
N ASP A 97 -4.64 4.14 12.87
CA ASP A 97 -5.46 3.77 14.02
C ASP A 97 -5.48 2.24 14.18
N GLN A 98 -5.15 1.78 15.40
CA GLN A 98 -5.04 0.34 15.67
C GLN A 98 -6.38 -0.37 15.52
N TYR A 99 -7.47 0.21 16.03
CA TYR A 99 -8.79 -0.38 15.99
C TYR A 99 -9.28 -0.52 14.53
N TYR A 100 -9.16 0.54 13.73
CA TYR A 100 -9.55 0.47 12.32
C TYR A 100 -8.65 -0.47 11.51
N SER A 101 -7.36 -0.56 11.82
CA SER A 101 -6.47 -1.53 11.18
C SER A 101 -6.91 -2.97 11.47
N SER A 102 -7.27 -3.28 12.71
CA SER A 102 -7.77 -4.61 13.09
C SER A 102 -9.11 -4.92 12.43
N CYS A 103 -10.06 -3.98 12.45
CA CYS A 103 -11.34 -4.11 11.73
C CYS A 103 -11.14 -4.34 10.23
N PHE A 104 -10.23 -3.59 9.59
CA PHE A 104 -9.89 -3.78 8.18
C PHE A 104 -9.34 -5.17 7.91
N MET A 105 -8.36 -5.63 8.71
CA MET A 105 -7.75 -6.95 8.53
C MET A 105 -8.78 -8.08 8.68
N ILE A 106 -9.74 -7.93 9.59
CA ILE A 106 -10.83 -8.89 9.79
C ILE A 106 -11.81 -8.87 8.61
N GLN A 107 -12.32 -7.70 8.24
CA GLN A 107 -13.35 -7.57 7.19
C GLN A 107 -12.83 -7.97 5.80
N THR A 108 -11.57 -7.67 5.51
CA THR A 108 -10.94 -8.02 4.22
C THR A 108 -10.46 -9.48 4.16
N GLY A 109 -10.50 -10.20 5.29
CA GLY A 109 -10.05 -11.58 5.35
C GLY A 109 -8.54 -11.75 5.39
N LEU A 110 -7.77 -10.71 5.71
CA LEU A 110 -6.36 -10.83 6.11
C LEU A 110 -6.23 -11.60 7.44
N VAL A 111 -7.25 -11.53 8.29
CA VAL A 111 -7.41 -12.35 9.50
C VAL A 111 -8.75 -13.06 9.47
N GLN A 112 -8.72 -14.39 9.58
CA GLN A 112 -9.93 -15.19 9.72
C GLN A 112 -10.26 -15.39 11.19
N LEU A 113 -11.42 -14.90 11.62
CA LEU A 113 -11.88 -15.06 12.98
C LEU A 113 -12.12 -16.54 13.32
N LYS A 114 -11.78 -16.90 14.56
CA LYS A 114 -11.99 -18.25 15.11
C LYS A 114 -13.36 -18.27 15.78
N LYS A 115 -14.12 -19.33 15.53
CA LYS A 115 -15.44 -19.55 16.17
C LYS A 115 -15.37 -20.48 17.37
N HIS A 116 -14.29 -21.26 17.48
CA HIS A 116 -14.12 -22.30 18.49
C HIS A 116 -12.73 -22.23 19.12
N CYS A 117 -12.66 -22.61 20.40
CA CYS A 117 -11.43 -22.70 21.16
C CYS A 117 -10.62 -23.93 20.75
N SER A 118 -9.31 -23.77 20.60
CA SER A 118 -8.41 -24.86 20.24
C SER A 118 -8.24 -25.91 21.36
N GLN A 119 -8.51 -25.55 22.61
CA GLN A 119 -8.34 -26.46 23.76
C GLN A 119 -9.59 -27.29 24.06
N CYS A 120 -10.78 -26.68 24.04
CA CYS A 120 -12.03 -27.33 24.48
C CYS A 120 -13.12 -27.41 23.41
N ALA A 121 -12.85 -26.95 22.18
CA ALA A 121 -13.81 -26.83 21.08
C ALA A 121 -15.05 -25.95 21.36
N GLY A 122 -15.16 -25.34 22.55
CA GLY A 122 -16.24 -24.44 22.91
C GLY A 122 -16.24 -23.14 22.10
N LYS A 123 -17.40 -22.50 21.99
CA LYS A 123 -17.53 -21.18 21.34
C LYS A 123 -16.66 -20.13 22.06
N VAL A 124 -16.00 -19.28 21.28
CA VAL A 124 -15.17 -18.18 21.78
C VAL A 124 -15.89 -16.85 21.57
N GLY A 125 -15.77 -15.94 22.54
CA GLY A 125 -16.19 -14.54 22.36
C GLY A 125 -15.01 -13.67 21.97
N LEU A 126 -15.22 -12.70 21.08
CA LEU A 126 -14.25 -11.66 20.76
C LEU A 126 -14.59 -10.39 21.55
N TYR A 127 -13.59 -9.75 22.14
CA TYR A 127 -13.74 -8.45 22.81
C TYR A 127 -12.58 -7.52 22.47
N PHE A 128 -12.83 -6.21 22.51
CA PHE A 128 -11.81 -5.18 22.32
C PHE A 128 -11.15 -4.85 23.67
N ASP A 129 -9.82 -4.92 23.70
CA ASP A 129 -9.01 -4.54 24.84
C ASP A 129 -8.46 -3.13 24.62
N SER A 130 -9.00 -2.14 25.34
CA SER A 130 -8.56 -0.75 25.21
C SER A 130 -7.13 -0.50 25.72
N GLY A 131 -6.60 -1.36 26.59
CA GLY A 131 -5.23 -1.24 27.09
C GLY A 131 -4.20 -1.63 26.03
N ILE A 132 -4.51 -2.66 25.24
CA ILE A 132 -3.68 -3.09 24.11
C ILE A 132 -4.02 -2.34 22.82
N GLY A 133 -5.27 -1.85 22.72
CA GLY A 133 -5.82 -1.23 21.52
C GLY A 133 -6.23 -2.24 20.46
N ASP A 134 -6.40 -3.53 20.80
CA ASP A 134 -6.66 -4.61 19.85
C ASP A 134 -7.67 -5.64 20.38
N PHE A 135 -8.00 -6.65 19.58
CA PHE A 135 -8.96 -7.69 19.94
C PHE A 135 -8.33 -8.92 20.58
N ASN A 136 -9.03 -9.45 21.58
CA ASN A 136 -8.69 -10.71 22.25
C ASN A 136 -9.90 -11.66 22.20
N TYR A 137 -9.60 -12.97 22.19
CA TYR A 137 -10.59 -14.00 22.42
C TYR A 137 -10.65 -14.37 23.89
N LYS A 138 -11.85 -14.70 24.36
CA LYS A 138 -12.09 -15.35 25.65
C LYS A 138 -12.99 -16.55 25.48
N CYS A 139 -12.54 -17.69 26.01
CA CYS A 139 -13.33 -18.91 26.08
C CYS A 139 -13.90 -19.12 27.49
N LYS A 140 -15.02 -19.83 27.59
CA LYS A 140 -15.58 -20.26 28.90
C LYS A 140 -14.65 -21.18 29.69
N CYS A 141 -13.72 -21.88 29.03
CA CYS A 141 -12.72 -22.71 29.71
C CYS A 141 -11.58 -21.90 30.35
N GLY A 142 -11.62 -20.56 30.28
CA GLY A 142 -10.60 -19.67 30.85
C GLY A 142 -9.49 -19.28 29.86
N GLU A 143 -9.36 -20.00 28.74
CA GLU A 143 -8.36 -19.70 27.72
C GLU A 143 -8.60 -18.31 27.09
N MET A 144 -7.54 -17.50 27.00
CA MET A 144 -7.54 -16.14 26.45
C MET A 144 -6.31 -15.95 25.56
N TRP A 145 -6.49 -15.29 24.41
CA TRP A 145 -5.38 -15.02 23.48
C TRP A 145 -5.69 -13.83 22.57
N ASN A 146 -4.66 -13.17 22.06
CA ASN A 146 -4.83 -12.11 21.07
C ASN A 146 -5.33 -12.69 19.74
N TYR A 147 -6.17 -11.94 19.03
CA TYR A 147 -6.79 -12.45 17.81
C TYR A 147 -5.77 -12.82 16.69
N LEU A 148 -4.53 -12.31 16.76
CA LEU A 148 -3.42 -12.67 15.89
C LEU A 148 -2.66 -13.93 16.33
N ASP A 149 -2.70 -14.32 17.62
CA ASP A 149 -1.84 -15.35 18.24
C ASP A 149 -2.00 -16.76 17.65
N LYS A 150 -3.07 -17.00 16.89
CA LYS A 150 -3.35 -18.28 16.21
C LYS A 150 -3.52 -18.10 14.70
N THR A 151 -2.72 -17.19 14.15
CA THR A 151 -2.65 -16.84 12.74
C THR A 151 -1.19 -16.71 12.31
N ILE A 152 -0.94 -16.67 10.99
CA ILE A 152 0.40 -16.42 10.43
C ILE A 152 1.04 -15.11 10.92
N TRP A 153 0.23 -14.15 11.39
CA TRP A 153 0.73 -12.86 11.86
C TRP A 153 1.50 -12.95 13.19
N LYS A 154 1.25 -13.99 14.01
CA LYS A 154 1.91 -14.18 15.31
C LYS A 154 3.44 -14.20 15.19
N ASP A 155 3.96 -14.89 14.18
CA ASP A 155 5.39 -15.09 13.99
C ASP A 155 6.15 -13.79 13.68
N TYR A 156 5.44 -12.73 13.30
CA TYR A 156 6.04 -11.43 12.99
C TYR A 156 6.17 -10.51 14.19
N ASN A 157 5.45 -10.81 15.29
CA ASN A 157 5.43 -9.99 16.51
C ASN A 157 5.15 -8.49 16.22
N LEU A 158 4.16 -8.23 15.37
CA LEU A 158 3.72 -6.90 14.98
C LEU A 158 2.23 -6.72 15.30
N ASP A 159 1.87 -5.51 15.68
CA ASP A 159 0.48 -5.10 15.82
C ASP A 159 -0.21 -4.95 14.44
N SER A 160 -1.54 -5.01 14.42
CA SER A 160 -2.37 -4.89 13.21
C SER A 160 -2.07 -3.65 12.37
N ARG A 161 -1.86 -2.49 13.03
CA ARG A 161 -1.52 -1.23 12.37
C ARG A 161 -0.19 -1.31 11.64
N ARG A 162 0.86 -1.86 12.26
CA ARG A 162 2.19 -2.02 11.66
C ARG A 162 2.17 -3.02 10.52
N ILE A 163 1.47 -4.15 10.68
CA ILE A 163 1.27 -5.15 9.61
C ILE A 163 0.64 -4.48 8.39
N LEU A 164 -0.51 -3.82 8.59
CA LEU A 164 -1.28 -3.23 7.51
C LEU A 164 -0.53 -2.08 6.85
N THR A 165 0.14 -1.23 7.63
CA THR A 165 0.95 -0.12 7.10
C THR A 165 2.09 -0.63 6.21
N ILE A 166 2.85 -1.63 6.67
CA ILE A 166 3.94 -2.22 5.88
C ILE A 166 3.42 -2.84 4.59
N LEU A 167 2.31 -3.59 4.68
CA LEU A 167 1.66 -4.24 3.54
C LEU A 167 1.25 -3.20 2.50
N ILE A 168 0.53 -2.15 2.89
CA ILE A 168 0.03 -1.13 1.96
C ILE A 168 1.17 -0.34 1.35
N MET A 169 2.16 0.09 2.14
CA MET A 169 3.33 0.80 1.60
C MET A 169 4.13 -0.06 0.62
N PHE A 170 4.25 -1.37 0.87
CA PHE A 170 4.93 -2.27 -0.05
C PHE A 170 4.14 -2.44 -1.36
N LEU A 171 2.82 -2.65 -1.28
CA LEU A 171 1.96 -2.78 -2.45
C LEU A 171 1.96 -1.51 -3.30
N THR A 172 1.93 -0.32 -2.69
CA THR A 172 2.01 0.96 -3.40
C THR A 172 3.41 1.32 -3.92
N GLY A 173 4.42 0.49 -3.62
CA GLY A 173 5.75 0.58 -4.24
C GLY A 173 6.76 1.43 -3.47
N CYS A 174 6.50 1.74 -2.19
CA CYS A 174 7.51 2.33 -1.31
C CYS A 174 8.71 1.39 -1.20
N LYS A 175 9.92 1.97 -1.25
CA LYS A 175 11.17 1.23 -1.09
C LYS A 175 11.33 0.78 0.35
N PRO A 176 12.07 -0.31 0.60
CA PRO A 176 12.39 -0.75 1.97
C PRO A 176 12.99 0.36 2.84
N ILE A 177 13.85 1.21 2.26
CA ILE A 177 14.46 2.35 2.97
C ILE A 177 13.45 3.47 3.30
N GLU A 178 12.44 3.66 2.47
CA GLU A 178 11.38 4.66 2.68
C GLU A 178 10.46 4.17 3.81
N ILE A 179 10.04 2.91 3.76
CA ILE A 179 9.24 2.26 4.82
C ILE A 179 9.99 2.28 6.16
N LYS A 180 11.29 1.96 6.15
CA LYS A 180 12.15 2.01 7.35
C LYS A 180 12.14 3.40 7.99
N LYS A 181 12.31 4.44 7.16
CA LYS A 181 12.37 5.84 7.62
C LYS A 181 11.03 6.35 8.11
N LEU A 182 9.94 6.01 7.43
CA LEU A 182 8.59 6.49 7.75
C LEU A 182 8.01 5.81 9.00
N LEU A 183 8.31 4.54 9.24
CA LEU A 183 7.75 3.78 10.36
C LEU A 183 8.70 3.63 11.56
N ILE A 184 9.92 4.19 11.49
CA ILE A 184 11.00 3.92 12.45
C ILE A 184 11.14 2.40 12.69
N SER A 185 10.98 1.61 11.63
CA SER A 185 10.97 0.14 11.71
C SER A 185 12.37 -0.43 11.50
N SER A 186 12.61 -1.63 12.01
CA SER A 186 13.84 -2.36 11.72
C SER A 186 13.69 -3.17 10.42
N SER A 187 14.80 -3.42 9.73
CA SER A 187 14.78 -4.32 8.56
C SER A 187 14.37 -5.75 8.90
N ARG A 188 14.46 -6.14 10.19
CA ARG A 188 14.05 -7.47 10.67
C ARG A 188 12.52 -7.60 10.71
N GLU A 189 11.78 -6.50 10.83
CA GLU A 189 10.31 -6.51 10.80
C GLU A 189 9.80 -6.53 9.35
N TYR A 190 10.38 -5.69 8.48
CA TYR A 190 9.90 -5.53 7.11
C TYR A 190 10.20 -6.72 6.19
N ARG A 191 11.45 -7.23 6.20
CA ARG A 191 11.88 -8.24 5.20
C ARG A 191 11.08 -9.54 5.26
N PRO A 192 10.74 -10.09 6.45
CA PRO A 192 9.89 -11.26 6.54
C PRO A 192 8.50 -11.04 5.92
N LEU A 193 7.86 -9.89 6.16
CA LEU A 193 6.56 -9.55 5.56
C LEU A 193 6.69 -9.40 4.05
N GLU A 194 7.71 -8.69 3.57
CA GLU A 194 7.98 -8.54 2.14
C GLU A 194 8.12 -9.91 1.46
N LYS A 195 8.85 -10.84 2.09
CA LYS A 195 9.03 -12.20 1.60
C LYS A 195 7.70 -12.96 1.53
N LEU A 196 6.87 -12.86 2.57
CA LEU A 196 5.54 -13.48 2.60
C LEU A 196 4.64 -12.92 1.50
N ILE A 197 4.51 -11.59 1.40
CA ILE A 197 3.66 -10.94 0.40
C ILE A 197 4.06 -11.37 -1.01
N LYS A 198 5.36 -11.35 -1.32
CA LYS A 198 5.87 -11.80 -2.63
C LYS A 198 5.61 -13.27 -2.90
N LYS A 199 5.86 -14.15 -1.92
CA LYS A 199 5.59 -15.60 -2.04
C LYS A 199 4.11 -15.84 -2.37
N VAL A 200 3.21 -15.26 -1.57
CA VAL A 200 1.76 -15.43 -1.69
C VAL A 200 1.24 -14.94 -3.04
N ILE A 201 1.68 -13.76 -3.48
CA ILE A 201 1.32 -13.23 -4.80
C ILE A 201 1.89 -14.10 -5.93
N SER A 202 3.16 -14.51 -5.82
CA SER A 202 3.83 -15.34 -6.83
C SER A 202 3.13 -16.67 -7.04
N GLU A 203 2.83 -17.39 -5.96
CA GLU A 203 2.12 -18.68 -6.02
C GLU A 203 0.71 -18.53 -6.61
N TYR A 204 -0.03 -17.52 -6.17
CA TYR A 204 -1.37 -17.27 -6.69
C TYR A 204 -1.34 -16.88 -8.16
N PHE A 205 -0.43 -15.98 -8.56
CA PHE A 205 -0.33 -15.49 -9.93
C PHE A 205 -0.06 -16.63 -10.90
N VAL A 206 0.92 -17.50 -10.62
CA VAL A 206 1.24 -18.65 -11.50
C VAL A 206 0.07 -19.64 -11.55
N ARG A 207 -0.57 -19.91 -10.41
CA ARG A 207 -1.67 -20.87 -10.33
C ARG A 207 -2.93 -20.42 -11.07
N ASN A 208 -3.20 -19.11 -11.08
CA ASN A 208 -4.41 -18.54 -11.66
C ASN A 208 -4.14 -17.77 -12.96
N LEU A 209 -2.95 -17.93 -13.56
CA LEU A 209 -2.63 -17.32 -14.85
C LEU A 209 -3.53 -17.94 -15.92
N PRO A 210 -4.41 -17.17 -16.57
CA PRO A 210 -5.21 -17.70 -17.65
C PRO A 210 -4.30 -18.06 -18.83
N LYS A 211 -4.72 -19.05 -19.62
CA LYS A 211 -4.05 -19.30 -20.89
C LYS A 211 -4.16 -18.07 -21.79
N PHE A 212 -3.05 -17.75 -22.44
CA PHE A 212 -2.97 -16.64 -23.39
C PHE A 212 -3.57 -17.11 -24.71
N ARG A 213 -4.26 -16.21 -25.40
CA ARG A 213 -4.97 -16.47 -26.65
C ARG A 213 -4.92 -15.24 -27.54
N GLY A 214 -5.37 -15.36 -28.79
CA GLY A 214 -5.37 -14.24 -29.72
C GLY A 214 -3.95 -13.90 -30.16
N VAL A 215 -3.50 -12.68 -29.90
CA VAL A 215 -2.16 -12.21 -30.29
C VAL A 215 -1.26 -12.05 -29.06
N VAL A 216 -0.13 -12.76 -29.10
CA VAL A 216 0.89 -12.73 -28.03
C VAL A 216 2.23 -12.27 -28.58
N GLU A 217 2.77 -11.21 -27.99
CA GLU A 217 4.14 -10.77 -28.24
C GLU A 217 5.10 -11.50 -27.31
N ILE A 218 6.22 -11.98 -27.84
CA ILE A 218 7.26 -12.66 -27.06
C ILE A 218 8.62 -12.03 -27.30
N ASP A 219 9.45 -11.99 -26.25
CA ASP A 219 10.83 -11.47 -26.32
C ASP A 219 11.67 -11.99 -25.14
N GLU A 220 13.00 -11.94 -25.25
CA GLU A 220 13.92 -12.25 -24.18
C GLU A 220 14.77 -11.05 -23.78
N SER A 221 14.92 -10.88 -22.47
CA SER A 221 15.69 -9.78 -21.93
C SER A 221 16.64 -10.22 -20.83
N ALA A 222 17.88 -9.73 -20.89
CA ALA A 222 18.88 -9.95 -19.84
C ALA A 222 18.69 -8.99 -18.65
N PHE A 223 18.64 -9.55 -17.44
CA PHE A 223 18.65 -8.83 -16.17
C PHE A 223 20.04 -8.87 -15.55
N ARG A 224 20.74 -7.72 -15.67
CA ARG A 224 22.11 -7.54 -15.16
C ARG A 224 22.13 -6.95 -13.75
N SER A 225 22.92 -7.55 -12.86
CA SER A 225 23.16 -7.03 -11.50
C SER A 225 24.21 -5.91 -11.53
N LYS A 226 23.95 -4.77 -10.88
CA LYS A 226 24.95 -3.70 -10.67
C LYS A 226 25.87 -4.10 -9.51
N SER A 227 27.02 -4.73 -9.78
CA SER A 227 28.05 -4.90 -8.75
C SER A 227 28.86 -3.61 -8.56
N LYS A 228 29.11 -3.21 -7.31
CA LYS A 228 30.04 -2.11 -6.96
C LYS A 228 31.49 -2.59 -6.79
N THR A 229 31.71 -3.88 -6.65
CA THR A 229 33.03 -4.50 -6.51
C THR A 229 33.30 -5.36 -7.74
N ARG A 230 34.55 -5.36 -8.20
CA ARG A 230 35.11 -6.20 -9.29
C ARG A 230 34.99 -7.73 -9.07
N ALA A 231 34.04 -8.20 -8.25
CA ALA A 231 33.70 -9.61 -8.14
C ALA A 231 32.94 -10.03 -9.42
N LYS A 232 33.69 -10.63 -10.35
CA LYS A 232 33.30 -11.08 -11.69
C LYS A 232 32.15 -12.11 -11.78
N ASN A 233 31.46 -12.48 -10.70
CA ASN A 233 30.69 -13.72 -10.65
C ASN A 233 29.23 -13.57 -10.19
N LYS A 234 28.44 -12.65 -10.76
CA LYS A 234 26.97 -12.79 -10.74
C LYS A 234 26.44 -12.86 -12.17
N VAL A 235 25.97 -14.06 -12.53
CA VAL A 235 25.47 -14.42 -13.85
C VAL A 235 24.27 -13.56 -14.22
N ASP A 236 24.35 -12.92 -15.39
CA ASP A 236 23.21 -12.26 -16.03
C ASP A 236 22.07 -13.28 -16.15
N LYS A 237 20.88 -12.92 -15.66
CA LYS A 237 19.72 -13.82 -15.76
C LYS A 237 18.96 -13.51 -17.04
N TRP A 238 18.77 -14.51 -17.89
CA TRP A 238 17.84 -14.40 -19.00
C TRP A 238 16.42 -14.55 -18.49
N VAL A 239 15.54 -13.68 -18.96
CA VAL A 239 14.11 -13.71 -18.65
C VAL A 239 13.37 -13.75 -19.98
N PHE A 240 12.44 -14.68 -20.10
CA PHE A 240 11.53 -14.79 -21.23
C PHE A 240 10.20 -14.13 -20.87
N GLY A 241 9.70 -13.27 -21.73
CA GLY A 241 8.49 -12.49 -21.51
C GLY A 241 7.46 -12.73 -22.60
N LEU A 242 6.20 -12.77 -22.18
CA LEU A 242 5.04 -12.90 -23.06
C LEU A 242 4.04 -11.80 -22.70
N TYR A 243 3.41 -11.20 -23.70
CA TYR A 243 2.37 -10.17 -23.55
C TYR A 243 1.15 -10.52 -24.41
N GLU A 244 0.01 -10.81 -23.78
CA GLU A 244 -1.28 -10.99 -24.46
C GLU A 244 -1.91 -9.63 -24.72
N ARG A 245 -2.19 -9.30 -25.98
CA ARG A 245 -2.67 -7.95 -26.35
C ARG A 245 -4.09 -7.66 -25.90
N GLU A 246 -4.98 -8.63 -26.02
CA GLU A 246 -6.42 -8.44 -25.80
C GLU A 246 -6.73 -8.12 -24.34
N ARG A 247 -6.22 -8.97 -23.43
CA ARG A 247 -6.40 -8.80 -21.98
C ARG A 247 -5.27 -8.00 -21.32
N LYS A 248 -4.23 -7.62 -22.07
CA LYS A 248 -3.05 -6.89 -21.59
C LYS A 248 -2.32 -7.59 -20.45
N ILE A 249 -2.33 -8.92 -20.47
CA ILE A 249 -1.71 -9.76 -19.43
C ILE A 249 -0.25 -9.99 -19.81
N VAL A 250 0.65 -9.82 -18.85
CA VAL A 250 2.07 -10.06 -19.02
C VAL A 250 2.52 -11.25 -18.17
N TYR A 251 3.40 -12.08 -18.72
CA TYR A 251 4.07 -13.16 -18.01
C TYR A 251 5.58 -13.05 -18.22
N MET A 252 6.37 -13.29 -17.17
CA MET A 252 7.83 -13.22 -17.23
C MET A 252 8.46 -14.31 -16.36
N GLU A 253 9.33 -15.13 -16.94
CA GLU A 253 10.01 -16.24 -16.25
C GLU A 253 11.51 -16.25 -16.52
N ILE A 254 12.31 -16.50 -15.49
CA ILE A 254 13.76 -16.71 -15.61
C ILE A 254 14.00 -18.02 -16.35
N VAL A 255 14.78 -17.96 -17.43
CA VAL A 255 15.12 -19.12 -18.24
C VAL A 255 16.62 -19.42 -18.16
N LYS A 256 16.96 -20.71 -18.23
CA LYS A 256 18.36 -21.17 -18.23
C LYS A 256 19.14 -20.72 -19.47
N ASN A 257 18.46 -20.61 -20.62
CA ASN A 257 19.01 -20.17 -21.90
C ASN A 257 17.86 -19.82 -22.87
N ARG A 258 18.21 -19.21 -24.00
CA ARG A 258 17.28 -18.78 -25.07
C ARG A 258 17.14 -19.79 -26.21
N ARG A 259 17.35 -21.09 -25.92
CA ARG A 259 17.25 -22.15 -26.93
C ARG A 259 15.78 -22.53 -27.14
N GLU A 260 15.45 -22.94 -28.35
CA GLU A 260 14.16 -23.54 -28.73
C GLU A 260 13.63 -24.53 -27.67
N SER A 261 14.48 -25.49 -27.26
CA SER A 261 14.18 -26.52 -26.24
C SER A 261 13.77 -25.98 -24.85
N THR A 262 14.03 -24.71 -24.58
CA THR A 262 13.65 -24.03 -23.34
C THR A 262 12.41 -23.16 -23.55
N LEU A 263 12.33 -22.44 -24.67
CA LEU A 263 11.29 -21.42 -24.88
C LEU A 263 9.97 -22.02 -25.39
N ILE A 264 10.02 -22.98 -26.32
CA ILE A 264 8.81 -23.58 -26.89
C ILE A 264 7.93 -24.27 -25.83
N PRO A 265 8.50 -25.07 -24.90
CA PRO A 265 7.68 -25.66 -23.83
C PRO A 265 6.98 -24.62 -22.94
N ILE A 266 7.59 -23.44 -22.75
CA ILE A 266 6.96 -22.35 -22.00
C ILE A 266 5.78 -21.79 -22.80
N ILE A 267 5.95 -21.54 -24.11
CA ILE A 267 4.86 -21.07 -24.98
C ILE A 267 3.70 -22.06 -24.98
N GLN A 268 3.96 -23.36 -25.12
CA GLN A 268 2.92 -24.41 -25.04
C GLN A 268 2.21 -24.45 -23.68
N LYS A 269 2.96 -24.19 -22.60
CA LYS A 269 2.40 -24.13 -21.25
C LYS A 269 1.55 -22.88 -21.03
N ILE A 270 1.89 -21.74 -21.61
CA ILE A 270 1.21 -20.46 -21.33
C ILE A 270 0.12 -20.13 -22.35
N CYS A 271 0.30 -20.49 -23.62
CA CYS A 271 -0.63 -20.16 -24.70
C CYS A 271 -1.59 -21.31 -25.01
N GLU A 272 -2.75 -20.98 -25.59
CA GLU A 272 -3.67 -21.94 -26.23
C GLU A 272 -3.16 -22.29 -27.64
N PRO A 273 -3.35 -23.53 -28.13
CA PRO A 273 -3.08 -23.85 -29.54
C PRO A 273 -3.83 -22.90 -30.49
N GLY A 274 -3.19 -22.50 -31.58
CA GLY A 274 -3.75 -21.51 -32.52
C GLY A 274 -3.53 -20.04 -32.14
N THR A 275 -2.90 -19.76 -30.99
CA THR A 275 -2.47 -18.40 -30.63
C THR A 275 -1.45 -17.88 -31.63
N THR A 276 -1.67 -16.67 -32.15
CA THR A 276 -0.72 -15.99 -33.03
C THR A 276 0.42 -15.39 -32.20
N ILE A 277 1.64 -15.81 -32.50
CA ILE A 277 2.86 -15.32 -31.84
C ILE A 277 3.54 -14.27 -32.70
N ILE A 278 3.95 -13.17 -32.08
CA ILE A 278 4.78 -12.13 -32.70
C ILE A 278 6.10 -12.03 -31.94
N SER A 279 7.23 -12.13 -32.64
CA SER A 279 8.57 -12.00 -32.04
C SER A 279 9.52 -11.21 -32.95
N ASP A 280 10.75 -11.00 -32.49
CA ASP A 280 11.87 -10.67 -33.37
C ASP A 280 12.26 -11.87 -34.27
N GLN A 281 13.28 -11.70 -35.11
CA GLN A 281 13.78 -12.76 -36.01
C GLN A 281 14.71 -13.77 -35.33
N TRP A 282 14.52 -14.06 -34.04
CA TRP A 282 15.36 -15.01 -33.32
C TRP A 282 15.09 -16.46 -33.78
N GLY A 283 16.13 -17.15 -34.22
CA GLY A 283 16.00 -18.47 -34.87
C GLY A 283 15.41 -19.59 -33.99
N SER A 284 15.39 -19.43 -32.66
CA SER A 284 14.73 -20.38 -31.75
C SER A 284 13.20 -20.45 -31.96
N TYR A 285 12.60 -19.50 -32.67
CA TYR A 285 11.17 -19.42 -32.91
C TYR A 285 10.72 -20.01 -34.25
N ASN A 286 11.65 -20.39 -35.13
CA ASN A 286 11.34 -20.84 -36.50
C ASN A 286 10.39 -22.05 -36.57
N LYS A 287 10.34 -22.88 -35.53
CA LYS A 287 9.49 -24.08 -35.48
C LYS A 287 8.13 -23.85 -34.82
N LEU A 288 7.80 -22.63 -34.39
CA LEU A 288 6.49 -22.35 -33.77
C LEU A 288 5.28 -22.83 -34.60
N PRO A 289 5.27 -22.69 -35.94
CA PRO A 289 4.20 -23.23 -36.77
C PRO A 289 4.02 -24.76 -36.63
N ASP A 290 5.12 -25.52 -36.48
CA ASP A 290 5.09 -26.98 -36.31
C ASP A 290 4.39 -27.39 -35.00
N TYR A 291 4.35 -26.50 -34.01
CA TYR A 291 3.67 -26.71 -32.73
C TYR A 291 2.27 -26.09 -32.69
N GLY A 292 1.73 -25.64 -33.83
CA GLY A 292 0.38 -25.08 -33.93
C GLY A 292 0.27 -23.61 -33.53
N PHE A 293 1.37 -22.86 -33.58
CA PHE A 293 1.40 -21.41 -33.31
C PHE A 293 1.73 -20.65 -34.60
N PRO A 294 0.74 -20.00 -35.25
CA PRO A 294 1.00 -19.05 -36.32
C PRO A 294 2.01 -18.00 -35.85
N HIS A 295 3.07 -17.78 -36.63
CA HIS A 295 4.19 -16.95 -36.21
C HIS A 295 4.50 -15.85 -37.21
N TYR A 296 4.58 -14.62 -36.70
CA TYR A 296 5.01 -13.45 -37.45
C TYR A 296 6.24 -12.84 -36.79
N THR A 297 7.16 -12.33 -37.61
CA THR A 297 8.41 -11.73 -37.13
C THR A 297 8.51 -10.25 -37.48
N VAL A 298 9.17 -9.48 -36.63
CA VAL A 298 9.56 -8.10 -36.87
C VAL A 298 11.07 -8.04 -37.12
N ASP A 299 11.48 -7.43 -38.22
CA ASP A 299 12.88 -7.14 -38.50
C ASP A 299 13.31 -5.84 -37.82
N HIS A 300 13.75 -5.93 -36.56
CA HIS A 300 14.24 -4.78 -35.80
C HIS A 300 15.54 -4.16 -36.35
N SER A 301 16.23 -4.83 -37.30
CA SER A 301 17.39 -4.23 -37.96
C SER A 301 17.01 -3.19 -39.02
N ARG A 302 15.76 -3.24 -39.50
CA ARG A 302 15.27 -2.39 -40.59
C ARG A 302 14.06 -1.56 -40.21
N PHE A 303 13.18 -2.04 -39.33
CA PHE A 303 11.90 -1.39 -39.06
C PHE A 303 11.47 -1.52 -37.58
N PHE A 304 10.88 -0.45 -37.02
CA PHE A 304 10.28 -0.44 -35.67
C PHE A 304 8.86 -1.05 -35.61
N VAL A 305 8.21 -1.15 -36.78
CA VAL A 305 6.90 -1.75 -37.02
C VAL A 305 6.98 -2.39 -38.40
N ASN A 306 6.38 -3.56 -38.62
CA ASN A 306 6.43 -4.18 -39.95
C ASN A 306 5.86 -3.21 -41.02
N PRO A 307 6.61 -2.93 -42.10
CA PRO A 307 6.20 -1.95 -43.11
C PRO A 307 4.95 -2.37 -43.90
N HIS A 308 4.61 -3.66 -43.90
CA HIS A 308 3.46 -4.21 -44.60
C HIS A 308 2.21 -4.33 -43.73
N SER A 309 2.35 -4.35 -42.40
CA SER A 309 1.22 -4.35 -41.47
C SER A 309 1.61 -3.70 -40.14
N ARG A 310 0.87 -2.65 -39.76
CA ARG A 310 1.08 -1.94 -38.49
C ARG A 310 0.77 -2.79 -37.26
N GLU A 311 0.07 -3.91 -37.43
CA GLU A 311 -0.31 -4.81 -36.33
C GLU A 311 0.84 -5.76 -35.94
N ILE A 312 1.84 -5.95 -36.80
CA ILE A 312 2.98 -6.85 -36.51
C ILE A 312 4.08 -6.02 -35.85
N HIS A 313 4.13 -6.08 -34.50
CA HIS A 313 5.11 -5.40 -33.66
C HIS A 313 5.30 -6.13 -32.31
N THR A 314 6.37 -5.80 -31.59
CA THR A 314 6.70 -6.30 -30.23
C THR A 314 6.78 -5.16 -29.20
N GLN A 315 6.15 -4.02 -29.49
CA GLN A 315 6.27 -2.81 -28.68
C GLN A 315 5.72 -2.97 -27.26
N ASP A 316 4.65 -3.73 -27.05
CA ASP A 316 4.03 -3.86 -25.74
C ASP A 316 4.90 -4.68 -24.79
N ILE A 317 5.55 -5.74 -25.30
CA ILE A 317 6.53 -6.49 -24.52
C ILE A 317 7.80 -5.67 -24.27
N GLU A 318 8.28 -4.87 -25.23
CA GLU A 318 9.40 -3.94 -25.06
C GLU A 318 9.14 -2.88 -23.98
N ILE A 319 7.96 -2.25 -24.01
CA ILE A 319 7.51 -1.31 -22.98
C ILE A 319 7.45 -2.00 -21.62
N SER A 320 6.91 -3.22 -21.58
CA SER A 320 6.83 -4.02 -20.35
C SER A 320 8.21 -4.30 -19.76
N TRP A 321 9.23 -4.57 -20.59
CA TRP A 321 10.61 -4.69 -20.11
C TRP A 321 11.15 -3.42 -19.48
N GLY A 322 10.86 -2.26 -20.07
CA GLY A 322 11.26 -0.96 -19.53
C GLY A 322 10.75 -0.77 -18.10
N TRP A 323 9.46 -1.02 -17.89
CA TRP A 323 8.82 -0.92 -16.57
C TRP A 323 9.31 -1.99 -15.59
N ALA A 324 9.39 -3.26 -16.01
CA ALA A 324 9.86 -4.35 -15.16
C ALA A 324 11.29 -4.08 -14.65
N LYS A 325 12.21 -3.72 -15.55
CA LYS A 325 13.60 -3.39 -15.20
C LYS A 325 13.66 -2.18 -14.27
N TYR A 326 12.84 -1.16 -14.48
CA TYR A 326 12.80 0.03 -13.63
C TYR A 326 12.35 -0.31 -12.21
N GLU A 327 11.20 -0.97 -12.05
CA GLU A 327 10.62 -1.31 -10.75
C GLU A 327 11.48 -2.29 -9.97
N ILE A 328 11.93 -3.36 -10.61
CA ILE A 328 12.76 -4.38 -9.97
C ILE A 328 14.11 -3.81 -9.53
N ARG A 329 14.74 -2.92 -10.32
CA ARG A 329 16.00 -2.27 -9.89
C ARG A 329 15.80 -1.31 -8.71
N ARG A 330 14.63 -0.69 -8.58
CA ARG A 330 14.33 0.17 -7.42
C ARG A 330 14.21 -0.63 -6.13
N GLN A 331 13.67 -1.84 -6.19
CA GLN A 331 13.39 -2.67 -5.01
C GLN A 331 14.46 -3.74 -4.72
N ASN A 332 15.10 -4.29 -5.75
CA ASN A 332 15.97 -5.47 -5.69
C ASN A 332 17.27 -5.29 -6.48
N ARG A 333 18.16 -4.40 -6.04
CA ARG A 333 19.39 -4.08 -6.78
C ARG A 333 20.34 -5.26 -7.04
N ILE A 334 20.27 -6.30 -6.19
CA ILE A 334 21.16 -7.48 -6.24
C ILE A 334 20.54 -8.70 -6.94
N MET A 335 19.33 -8.56 -7.49
CA MET A 335 18.61 -9.60 -8.26
C MET A 335 18.35 -10.92 -7.49
N HIS A 336 18.19 -10.82 -6.17
CA HIS A 336 17.84 -11.95 -5.30
C HIS A 336 16.33 -12.23 -5.38
N ASN A 337 15.89 -13.50 -5.46
CA ASN A 337 14.47 -13.85 -5.64
C ASN A 337 13.82 -13.12 -6.82
N LEU A 338 14.55 -13.02 -7.94
CA LEU A 338 14.11 -12.26 -9.11
C LEU A 338 12.77 -12.78 -9.66
N GLN A 339 12.49 -14.09 -9.56
CA GLN A 339 11.26 -14.67 -10.09
C GLN A 339 10.02 -14.12 -9.37
N GLU A 340 10.06 -14.04 -8.04
CA GLU A 340 8.94 -13.50 -7.27
C GLU A 340 8.73 -12.01 -7.51
N TYR A 341 9.79 -11.24 -7.82
CA TYR A 341 9.65 -9.85 -8.26
C TYR A 341 9.05 -9.72 -9.66
N LEU A 342 9.39 -10.63 -10.59
CA LEU A 342 8.80 -10.67 -11.92
C LEU A 342 7.30 -10.99 -11.81
N HIS A 343 6.92 -11.99 -11.02
CA HIS A 343 5.50 -12.30 -10.78
C HIS A 343 4.76 -11.16 -10.09
N LEU A 344 5.38 -10.50 -9.09
CA LEU A 344 4.80 -9.32 -8.45
C LEU A 344 4.55 -8.21 -9.48
N PHE A 345 5.51 -7.93 -10.36
CA PHE A 345 5.37 -6.96 -11.44
C PHE A 345 4.23 -7.35 -12.39
N CYS A 346 4.20 -8.61 -12.85
CA CYS A 346 3.18 -9.11 -13.77
C CYS A 346 1.77 -9.04 -13.17
N TRP A 347 1.64 -9.39 -11.90
CA TRP A 347 0.38 -9.28 -11.17
C TRP A 347 -0.06 -7.82 -11.02
N LYS A 348 0.84 -6.92 -10.59
CA LYS A 348 0.54 -5.48 -10.47
C LYS A 348 0.11 -4.85 -11.79
N ARG A 349 0.68 -5.32 -12.92
CA ARG A 349 0.38 -4.77 -14.25
C ARG A 349 -1.10 -4.90 -14.62
N GLN A 350 -1.80 -5.91 -14.10
CA GLN A 350 -3.23 -6.15 -14.35
C GLN A 350 -4.14 -5.07 -13.76
N PHE A 351 -3.67 -4.32 -12.76
CA PHE A 351 -4.44 -3.25 -12.09
C PHE A 351 -4.09 -1.87 -12.61
N LYS A 352 -3.15 -1.76 -13.56
CA LYS A 352 -2.57 -0.48 -13.93
C LYS A 352 -3.60 0.38 -14.66
N GLU A 353 -4.04 1.43 -13.97
CA GLU A 353 -4.97 2.43 -14.51
C GLU A 353 -4.27 3.78 -14.64
N TYR A 354 -4.37 4.35 -15.84
CA TYR A 354 -3.63 5.57 -16.18
C TYR A 354 -4.35 6.83 -15.71
N GLN A 355 -5.69 6.77 -15.58
CA GLN A 355 -6.50 7.94 -15.26
C GLN A 355 -6.85 8.06 -13.78
N ASP A 356 -6.94 6.95 -13.05
CA ASP A 356 -7.35 6.96 -11.64
C ASP A 356 -6.45 6.08 -10.76
N LYS A 357 -5.51 6.74 -10.07
CA LYS A 357 -4.59 6.08 -9.13
C LYS A 357 -5.24 5.62 -7.84
N VAL A 358 -6.37 6.22 -7.44
CA VAL A 358 -7.11 5.79 -6.26
C VAL A 358 -7.79 4.46 -6.56
N THR A 359 -8.42 4.34 -7.73
CA THR A 359 -9.02 3.09 -8.19
C THR A 359 -7.98 2.00 -8.39
N GLU A 360 -6.84 2.29 -9.04
CA GLU A 360 -5.71 1.34 -9.16
C GLU A 360 -5.27 0.82 -7.78
N THR A 361 -5.04 1.72 -6.84
CA THR A 361 -4.57 1.36 -5.49
C THR A 361 -5.60 0.54 -4.73
N THR A 362 -6.88 0.90 -4.85
CA THR A 362 -7.98 0.20 -4.20
C THR A 362 -8.14 -1.21 -4.76
N ALA A 363 -8.12 -1.36 -6.08
CA ALA A 363 -8.19 -2.65 -6.76
C ALA A 363 -6.98 -3.54 -6.40
N LEU A 364 -5.78 -2.95 -6.33
CA LEU A 364 -4.57 -3.65 -5.93
C LEU A 364 -4.64 -4.20 -4.49
N ILE A 365 -5.08 -3.37 -3.53
CA ILE A 365 -5.22 -3.78 -2.12
C ILE A 365 -6.30 -4.86 -1.99
N LYS A 366 -7.45 -4.67 -2.65
CA LYS A 366 -8.54 -5.65 -2.66
C LYS A 366 -8.08 -6.99 -3.24
N GLY A 367 -7.40 -6.96 -4.39
CA GLY A 367 -6.83 -8.14 -5.03
C GLY A 367 -5.84 -8.86 -4.11
N PHE A 368 -4.98 -8.13 -3.39
CA PHE A 368 -4.09 -8.77 -2.42
C PHE A 368 -4.87 -9.44 -1.27
N CYS A 369 -5.90 -8.79 -0.73
CA CYS A 369 -6.70 -9.36 0.36
C CYS A 369 -7.40 -10.66 -0.08
N GLU A 370 -7.92 -10.72 -1.31
CA GLU A 370 -8.50 -11.93 -1.89
C GLU A 370 -7.47 -13.06 -2.02
N ILE A 371 -6.27 -12.74 -2.53
CA ILE A 371 -5.16 -13.67 -2.63
C ILE A 371 -4.76 -14.22 -1.26
N PHE A 372 -4.65 -13.34 -0.27
CA PHE A 372 -4.22 -13.73 1.07
C PHE A 372 -5.28 -14.60 1.77
N LYS A 373 -6.56 -14.29 1.57
CA LYS A 373 -7.68 -15.11 2.05
C LYS A 373 -7.63 -16.51 1.45
N ASP A 374 -7.40 -16.65 0.14
CA ASP A 374 -7.18 -17.94 -0.53
C ASP A 374 -5.99 -18.69 0.08
N TYR A 375 -4.86 -18.01 0.28
CA TYR A 375 -3.67 -18.60 0.89
C TYR A 375 -3.96 -19.18 2.27
N GLN A 376 -4.62 -18.42 3.15
CA GLN A 376 -5.00 -18.89 4.49
C GLN A 376 -5.96 -20.09 4.47
N MET A 377 -6.86 -20.16 3.49
CA MET A 377 -7.78 -21.30 3.33
C MET A 377 -7.04 -22.57 2.88
N ARG A 378 -5.96 -22.44 2.08
CA ARG A 378 -5.17 -23.57 1.61
C ARG A 378 -4.24 -24.13 2.69
N GLU A 379 -3.55 -23.28 3.44
CA GLU A 379 -2.68 -23.73 4.54
C GLU A 379 -3.47 -24.56 5.57
N LYS A 380 -4.71 -24.14 5.89
CA LYS A 380 -5.61 -24.92 6.76
C LYS A 380 -5.97 -26.31 6.23
N LYS A 381 -5.99 -26.53 4.91
CA LYS A 381 -6.27 -27.84 4.31
C LYS A 381 -5.06 -28.77 4.32
N ILE A 382 -3.86 -28.24 4.54
CA ILE A 382 -2.63 -29.02 4.63
C ILE A 382 -2.38 -29.45 6.09
N GLU A 383 -2.88 -28.68 7.06
CA GLU A 383 -2.79 -28.96 8.50
C GLU A 383 -3.87 -29.92 9.03
N ASN A 384 -4.94 -30.18 8.27
CA ASN A 384 -5.97 -31.19 8.57
C ASN A 384 -5.81 -32.37 7.61
#